data_AF-A0AA85FUD5-F1
#
_entry.id   AF-A0AA85FUD5-F1
#
_cell.length_a   1.000
_cell.length_b   1.000
_cell.length_c   1.000
_cell.angle_alpha   90.00
_cell.angle_beta   90.00
_cell.angle_gamma   90.00
#
_symmetry.space_group_name_H-M   'P 1'
#
loop_
_entity.id
_entity.type
_entity.pdbx_description
1 polymer ?
#
loop_
_entity_poly.entity_id
_entity_poly.type
_entity_poly.pdbx_seq_one_letter_code
_entity_poly.pdbx_strand_id
1 'polypeptide(L)'
;MNGELDINKALEARLSIMNLNVKKLTDFLDNHPVRLTPGVENLVNQFKENGIDVYLVSGGLYPLVNRVAKLFNIPEENVYANKLIFNDEGTYVGLDHSAPTSRSDGKALIVNELLNKLHTPVMMIGDGMTDAKACPPASVFIGFGVNVIRPKVKAMSNYFCTSVEELINLLKNHKMLL
;
A
#
# COMPACT_ATOMS: atom_id res chain seq x y z
N MET A 1 -12.52 2.07 -9.59
CA MET A 1 -12.28 2.02 -11.04
C MET A 1 -12.14 0.56 -11.45
N ASN A 2 -12.77 0.13 -12.55
CA ASN A 2 -12.90 -1.27 -12.98
C ASN A 2 -11.62 -1.91 -13.59
N GLY A 3 -10.44 -1.29 -13.40
CA GLY A 3 -9.16 -1.87 -13.85
C GLY A 3 -8.90 -1.82 -15.36
N GLU A 4 -9.74 -1.11 -16.13
CA GLU A 4 -9.62 -0.98 -17.59
C GLU A 4 -8.78 0.22 -18.04
N LEU A 5 -8.61 1.24 -17.19
CA LEU A 5 -7.69 2.36 -17.41
C LEU A 5 -6.36 2.03 -16.75
N ASP A 6 -5.27 2.27 -17.49
CA ASP A 6 -3.91 2.29 -16.97
C ASP A 6 -3.87 3.23 -15.75
N ILE A 7 -3.77 2.63 -14.55
CA ILE A 7 -3.89 3.31 -13.25
C ILE A 7 -2.92 4.50 -13.18
N ASN A 8 -1.79 4.37 -13.85
CA ASN A 8 -0.77 5.41 -13.90
C ASN A 8 -1.15 6.57 -14.81
N LYS A 9 -1.67 6.30 -16.01
CA LYS A 9 -2.22 7.38 -16.86
C LYS A 9 -3.32 8.15 -16.15
N ALA A 10 -4.17 7.44 -15.41
CA ALA A 10 -5.21 8.08 -14.59
C ALA A 10 -4.64 8.87 -13.41
N LEU A 11 -3.52 8.46 -12.82
CA LEU A 11 -2.82 9.21 -11.77
C LEU A 11 -2.13 10.47 -12.35
N GLU A 12 -1.38 10.33 -13.43
CA GLU A 12 -0.70 11.43 -14.12
C GLU A 12 -1.69 12.47 -14.63
N ALA A 13 -2.80 12.04 -15.24
CA ALA A 13 -3.84 12.95 -15.70
C ALA A 13 -4.50 13.73 -14.55
N ARG A 14 -4.59 13.13 -13.35
CA ARG A 14 -5.07 13.85 -12.16
C ARG A 14 -4.03 14.87 -11.69
N LEU A 15 -2.75 14.47 -11.65
CA LEU A 15 -1.66 15.32 -11.17
C LEU A 15 -1.38 16.51 -12.10
N SER A 16 -1.49 16.32 -13.42
CA SER A 16 -1.25 17.38 -14.40
C SER A 16 -2.22 18.56 -14.26
N ILE A 17 -3.44 18.33 -13.77
CA ILE A 17 -4.44 19.37 -13.55
C ILE A 17 -4.20 20.14 -12.23
N MET A 18 -3.44 19.57 -11.28
CA MET A 18 -3.25 20.16 -9.96
C MET A 18 -2.23 21.32 -9.91
N ASN A 19 -1.47 21.56 -11.00
CA ASN A 19 -0.37 22.53 -11.04
C ASN A 19 0.52 22.41 -9.79
N LEU A 20 0.96 21.18 -9.51
CA LEU A 20 1.67 20.81 -8.29
C LEU A 20 3.09 21.39 -8.29
N ASN A 21 3.54 21.85 -7.13
CA ASN A 21 4.94 22.21 -6.87
C ASN A 21 5.32 21.76 -5.45
N VAL A 22 6.62 21.79 -5.15
CA VAL A 22 7.15 21.34 -3.85
C VAL A 22 6.46 22.08 -2.69
N LYS A 23 6.29 23.41 -2.79
CA LYS A 23 5.64 24.22 -1.75
C LYS A 23 4.21 23.76 -1.47
N LYS A 24 3.38 23.60 -2.51
CA LYS A 24 1.99 23.14 -2.38
C LYS A 24 1.91 21.74 -1.78
N LEU A 25 2.83 20.86 -2.16
CA LEU A 25 2.91 19.52 -1.57
C LEU A 25 3.24 19.60 -0.08
N THR A 26 4.28 20.33 0.30
CA THR A 26 4.67 20.52 1.71
C THR A 26 3.52 21.15 2.51
N ASP A 27 2.94 22.25 2.04
CA ASP A 27 1.80 22.92 2.67
C ASP A 27 0.63 21.93 2.86
N PHE A 28 0.34 21.08 1.88
CA PHE A 28 -0.69 20.06 2.00
C PHE A 28 -0.35 19.03 3.08
N LEU A 29 0.88 18.51 3.09
CA LEU A 29 1.31 17.50 4.05
C LEU A 29 1.27 18.03 5.49
N ASP A 30 1.67 19.27 5.70
CA ASP A 30 1.69 19.89 7.03
C ASP A 30 0.28 20.13 7.59
N ASN A 31 -0.67 20.50 6.72
CA ASN A 31 -2.03 20.87 7.14
C ASN A 31 -3.05 19.72 7.10
N HIS A 32 -2.69 18.55 6.56
CA HIS A 32 -3.61 17.41 6.45
C HIS A 32 -3.07 16.23 7.25
N PRO A 33 -3.56 15.95 8.47
CA PRO A 33 -3.12 14.81 9.26
C PRO A 33 -3.50 13.48 8.61
N VAL A 34 -2.67 12.46 8.85
CA VAL A 34 -2.94 11.09 8.41
C VAL A 34 -4.20 10.57 9.10
N ARG A 35 -5.10 9.96 8.34
CA ARG A 35 -6.27 9.25 8.88
C ARG A 35 -6.02 7.76 8.85
N LEU A 36 -6.00 7.15 10.02
CA LEU A 36 -5.72 5.73 10.18
C LEU A 36 -7.02 4.93 10.34
N THR A 37 -7.02 3.71 9.81
CA THR A 37 -8.09 2.75 10.11
C THR A 37 -8.06 2.42 11.61
N PRO A 38 -9.22 2.45 12.32
CA PRO A 38 -9.27 2.13 13.74
C PRO A 38 -8.64 0.76 14.05
N GLY A 39 -7.73 0.73 15.03
CA GLY A 39 -7.03 -0.49 15.47
C GLY A 39 -5.78 -0.86 14.66
N VAL A 40 -5.49 -0.19 13.54
CA VAL A 40 -4.34 -0.57 12.68
C VAL A 40 -2.99 -0.43 13.40
N GLU A 41 -2.88 0.51 14.34
CA GLU A 41 -1.67 0.66 15.17
C GLU A 41 -1.40 -0.60 16.01
N ASN A 42 -2.44 -1.13 16.67
CA ASN A 42 -2.34 -2.37 17.44
C ASN A 42 -1.96 -3.56 16.54
N LEU A 43 -2.52 -3.64 15.33
CA LEU A 43 -2.16 -4.68 14.36
C LEU A 43 -0.68 -4.61 13.96
N VAL A 44 -0.19 -3.42 13.62
CA VAL A 44 1.23 -3.24 13.22
C VAL A 44 2.17 -3.52 14.38
N ASN A 45 1.82 -3.11 15.60
CA ASN A 45 2.61 -3.43 16.79
C ASN A 45 2.65 -4.95 17.04
N GLN A 46 1.52 -5.66 16.93
CA GLN A 46 1.50 -7.12 17.05
C GLN A 46 2.36 -7.80 15.98
N PHE A 47 2.35 -7.32 14.72
CA PHE A 47 3.27 -7.86 13.71
C PHE A 47 4.73 -7.73 14.15
N LYS A 48 5.13 -6.54 14.61
CA LYS A 48 6.50 -6.28 15.05
C LYS A 48 6.90 -7.12 16.27
N GLU A 49 6.03 -7.21 17.27
CA GLU A 49 6.24 -8.03 18.47
C GLU A 49 6.38 -9.53 18.15
N ASN A 50 5.75 -9.98 17.06
CA ASN A 50 5.84 -11.36 16.57
C ASN A 50 6.95 -11.56 15.52
N GLY A 51 7.83 -10.56 15.31
CA GLY A 51 8.95 -10.66 14.37
C GLY A 51 8.53 -10.68 12.90
N ILE A 52 7.35 -10.15 12.57
CA ILE A 52 6.82 -10.06 11.21
C ILE A 52 7.22 -8.70 10.64
N ASP A 53 8.03 -8.71 9.57
CA ASP A 53 8.38 -7.51 8.83
C ASP A 53 7.17 -6.90 8.15
N VAL A 54 6.99 -5.59 8.31
CA VAL A 54 5.86 -4.85 7.73
C VAL A 54 6.35 -4.00 6.55
N TYR A 55 5.65 -4.13 5.43
CA TYR A 55 5.88 -3.40 4.19
C TYR A 55 4.62 -2.63 3.77
N LEU A 56 4.78 -1.41 3.27
CA LEU A 56 3.68 -0.63 2.70
C LEU A 56 3.82 -0.59 1.18
N VAL A 57 2.91 -1.24 0.45
CA VAL A 57 2.92 -1.29 -1.02
C VAL A 57 1.67 -0.60 -1.57
N SER A 58 1.83 0.53 -2.23
CA SER A 58 0.72 1.42 -2.62
C SER A 58 0.87 1.96 -4.05
N GLY A 59 -0.24 2.08 -4.78
CA GLY A 59 -0.30 2.88 -6.01
C GLY A 59 -0.44 4.38 -5.76
N GLY A 60 -0.42 4.81 -4.49
CA GLY A 60 -0.43 6.21 -4.09
C GLY A 60 0.94 6.87 -4.19
N LEU A 61 1.04 8.11 -3.69
CA LEU A 61 2.26 8.91 -3.75
C LEU A 61 3.16 8.66 -2.54
N TYR A 62 4.45 8.45 -2.77
CA TYR A 62 5.46 8.18 -1.73
C TYR A 62 5.42 9.16 -0.55
N PRO A 63 5.34 10.49 -0.73
CA PRO A 63 5.28 11.43 0.40
C PRO A 63 4.08 11.20 1.33
N LEU A 64 2.95 10.71 0.81
CA LEU A 64 1.76 10.40 1.61
C LEU A 64 1.93 9.08 2.36
N VAL A 65 2.43 8.05 1.68
CA VAL A 65 2.63 6.72 2.26
C VAL A 65 3.73 6.74 3.32
N ASN A 66 4.82 7.48 3.08
CA ASN A 66 5.93 7.61 4.00
C ASN A 66 5.51 8.29 5.33
N ARG A 67 4.52 9.19 5.32
CA ARG A 67 3.96 9.74 6.58
C ARG A 67 3.30 8.65 7.43
N VAL A 68 2.60 7.71 6.80
CA VAL A 68 2.02 6.55 7.49
C VAL A 68 3.14 5.65 8.02
N ALA A 69 4.16 5.38 7.21
CA ALA A 69 5.30 4.56 7.61
C ALA A 69 6.00 5.11 8.86
N LYS A 70 6.24 6.43 8.89
CA LYS A 70 6.88 7.13 10.02
C LYS A 70 6.07 7.03 11.31
N LEU A 71 4.74 7.12 11.26
CA LEU A 71 3.89 6.96 12.45
C LEU A 71 4.07 5.59 13.10
N PHE A 72 4.35 4.56 12.30
CA PHE A 72 4.53 3.21 12.80
C PHE A 72 6.00 2.79 12.90
N ASN A 73 6.98 3.67 12.70
CA ASN A 73 8.40 3.32 12.63
C ASN A 73 8.68 2.18 11.63
N ILE A 74 8.07 2.24 10.45
CA ILE A 74 8.38 1.35 9.33
C ILE A 74 9.53 1.98 8.53
N PRO A 75 10.64 1.26 8.28
CA PRO A 75 11.78 1.80 7.54
C PRO A 75 11.39 2.29 6.14
N GLU A 76 12.06 3.32 5.63
CA GLU A 76 11.74 3.89 4.31
C GLU A 76 11.97 2.88 3.18
N GLU A 77 12.95 1.98 3.33
CA GLU A 77 13.22 0.86 2.42
C GLU A 77 12.09 -0.18 2.36
N ASN A 78 11.15 -0.15 3.31
CA ASN A 78 9.97 -1.01 3.32
C ASN A 78 8.74 -0.33 2.69
N VAL A 79 8.89 0.86 2.11
CA VAL A 79 7.82 1.65 1.52
C VAL A 79 7.94 1.69 -0.02
N TYR A 80 7.00 1.04 -0.68
CA TYR A 80 6.89 1.02 -2.14
C TYR A 80 5.67 1.83 -2.60
N ALA A 81 5.94 2.95 -3.27
CA ALA A 81 4.92 3.87 -3.77
C ALA A 81 5.43 4.72 -4.93
N ASN A 82 4.51 5.38 -5.66
CA ASN A 82 4.85 6.22 -6.80
C ASN A 82 5.57 7.51 -6.35
N LYS A 83 6.72 7.81 -6.96
CA LYS A 83 7.51 9.01 -6.65
C LYS A 83 7.20 10.12 -7.67
N LEU A 84 7.11 11.35 -7.16
CA LEU A 84 6.94 12.55 -7.98
C LEU A 84 8.32 13.05 -8.40
N ILE A 85 8.44 13.52 -9.65
CA ILE A 85 9.61 14.20 -10.17
C ILE A 85 9.30 15.70 -10.25
N PHE A 86 10.22 16.50 -9.73
CA PHE A 86 10.18 17.96 -9.80
C PHE A 86 11.39 18.45 -10.61
N ASN A 87 11.21 19.55 -11.34
CA ASN A 87 12.32 20.26 -11.97
C ASN A 87 13.07 21.16 -10.97
N ASP A 88 14.09 21.87 -11.43
CA ASP A 88 14.93 22.75 -10.60
C ASP A 88 14.13 23.92 -9.98
N GLU A 89 13.05 24.36 -10.62
CA GLU A 89 12.13 25.36 -10.05
C GLU A 89 11.11 24.76 -9.05
N GLY A 90 11.20 23.46 -8.77
CA GLY A 90 10.30 22.75 -7.84
C GLY A 90 8.89 22.50 -8.40
N THR A 91 8.71 22.57 -9.72
CA THR A 91 7.43 22.29 -10.41
C THR A 91 7.36 20.81 -10.77
N TYR A 92 6.19 20.20 -10.56
CA TYR A 92 5.95 18.80 -10.94
C TYR A 92 6.09 18.62 -12.45
N VAL A 93 6.89 17.63 -12.86
CA VAL A 93 7.10 17.31 -14.28
C VAL A 93 6.76 15.88 -14.66
N GLY A 94 6.47 15.00 -13.69
CA GLY A 94 6.07 13.62 -13.98
C GLY A 94 6.20 12.67 -12.79
N LEU A 95 5.90 11.40 -13.04
CA LEU A 95 6.15 10.31 -12.11
C LEU A 95 7.46 9.59 -12.44
N ASP A 96 8.10 9.04 -11.42
CA ASP A 96 9.17 8.08 -11.59
C ASP A 96 8.61 6.74 -12.09
N HIS A 97 8.74 6.51 -13.39
CA HIS A 97 8.28 5.29 -14.05
C HIS A 97 9.16 4.05 -13.77
N SER A 98 10.31 4.22 -13.11
CA SER A 98 11.14 3.08 -12.70
C SER A 98 10.54 2.32 -11.51
N ALA A 99 9.68 2.96 -10.71
CA ALA A 99 9.04 2.34 -9.57
C ALA A 99 8.05 1.24 -10.03
N PRO A 100 8.11 0.00 -9.52
CA PRO A 100 7.21 -1.08 -9.94
C PRO A 100 5.73 -0.74 -9.74
N THR A 101 5.39 0.05 -8.71
CA THR A 101 4.01 0.51 -8.42
C THR A 101 3.42 1.42 -9.50
N SER A 102 4.23 1.82 -10.49
CA SER A 102 3.78 2.53 -11.70
C SER A 102 2.97 1.65 -12.67
N ARG A 103 2.86 0.35 -12.40
CA ARG A 103 2.18 -0.61 -13.27
C ARG A 103 1.03 -1.30 -12.54
N SER A 104 0.05 -1.79 -13.30
CA SER A 104 -1.10 -2.52 -12.73
C SER A 104 -0.71 -3.87 -12.10
N ASP A 105 0.41 -4.46 -12.51
CA ASP A 105 1.06 -5.64 -11.93
C ASP A 105 2.10 -5.29 -10.85
N GLY A 106 2.28 -4.00 -10.54
CA GLY A 106 3.36 -3.50 -9.69
C GLY A 106 3.44 -4.14 -8.31
N LYS A 107 2.29 -4.36 -7.66
CA LYS A 107 2.26 -5.01 -6.35
C LYS A 107 2.76 -6.46 -6.42
N ALA A 108 2.40 -7.19 -7.47
CA ALA A 108 2.87 -8.56 -7.68
C ALA A 108 4.38 -8.61 -7.91
N LEU A 109 4.92 -7.64 -8.66
CA LEU A 109 6.37 -7.49 -8.88
C LEU A 109 7.12 -7.22 -7.57
N ILE A 110 6.61 -6.32 -6.72
CA ILE A 110 7.19 -6.06 -5.39
C ILE A 110 7.15 -7.32 -4.52
N VAL A 111 6.02 -8.03 -4.48
CA VAL A 111 5.94 -9.28 -3.70
C VAL A 111 6.96 -10.31 -4.21
N ASN A 112 7.13 -10.45 -5.52
CA ASN A 112 8.13 -11.34 -6.09
C ASN A 112 9.57 -10.94 -5.68
N GLU A 113 9.88 -9.64 -5.72
CA GLU A 113 11.16 -9.11 -5.27
C GLU A 113 11.41 -9.42 -3.78
N LEU A 114 10.41 -9.20 -2.92
CA LEU A 114 10.48 -9.49 -1.50
C LEU A 114 10.69 -10.98 -1.22
N LEU A 115 9.99 -11.86 -1.93
CA LEU A 115 10.18 -13.31 -1.82
C LEU A 115 11.62 -13.72 -2.16
N ASN A 116 12.20 -13.16 -3.23
CA ASN A 116 13.57 -13.43 -3.65
C ASN A 116 14.61 -12.84 -2.67
N LYS A 117 14.31 -11.69 -2.06
CA LYS A 117 15.22 -11.01 -1.14
C LYS A 117 15.22 -11.66 0.24
N LEU A 118 14.02 -11.91 0.79
CA LEU A 118 13.83 -12.31 2.19
C LEU A 118 13.81 -13.83 2.37
N HIS A 119 13.49 -14.60 1.32
CA HIS A 119 13.33 -16.05 1.40
C HIS A 119 12.29 -16.50 2.45
N THR A 120 11.30 -15.65 2.74
CA THR A 120 10.20 -15.91 3.67
C THR A 120 8.84 -15.76 2.98
N PRO A 121 7.78 -16.45 3.46
CA PRO A 121 6.43 -16.29 2.92
C PRO A 121 5.94 -14.84 3.04
N VAL A 122 5.26 -14.33 2.00
CA VAL A 122 4.65 -13.00 2.00
C VAL A 122 3.13 -13.12 2.06
N MET A 123 2.52 -12.42 3.02
CA MET A 123 1.08 -12.21 3.13
C MET A 123 0.71 -10.84 2.55
N MET A 124 -0.28 -10.81 1.67
CA MET A 124 -0.84 -9.57 1.14
C MET A 124 -2.16 -9.24 1.85
N ILE A 125 -2.29 -8.00 2.34
CA ILE A 125 -3.54 -7.49 2.96
C ILE A 125 -3.95 -6.22 2.21
N GLY A 126 -5.18 -6.18 1.68
CA GLY A 126 -5.65 -5.01 0.92
C GLY A 126 -7.10 -5.09 0.45
N ASP A 127 -7.65 -3.96 0.00
CA ASP A 127 -9.06 -3.85 -0.42
C ASP A 127 -9.26 -3.92 -1.95
N GLY A 128 -8.17 -3.82 -2.71
CA GLY A 128 -8.17 -3.56 -4.14
C GLY A 128 -7.93 -4.80 -5.00
N MET A 129 -8.29 -4.67 -6.28
CA MET A 129 -8.02 -5.70 -7.29
C MET A 129 -6.52 -5.91 -7.54
N THR A 130 -5.71 -4.85 -7.42
CA THR A 130 -4.25 -4.95 -7.55
C THR A 130 -3.62 -5.69 -6.36
N ASP A 131 -4.25 -5.65 -5.19
CA ASP A 131 -3.83 -6.45 -4.02
C ASP A 131 -4.14 -7.92 -4.23
N ALA A 132 -5.37 -8.22 -4.67
CA ALA A 132 -5.79 -9.58 -4.97
C ALA A 132 -4.91 -10.24 -6.06
N LYS A 133 -4.56 -9.47 -7.10
CA LYS A 133 -3.68 -9.93 -8.18
C LYS A 133 -2.21 -10.12 -7.79
N ALA A 134 -1.81 -9.69 -6.59
CA ALA A 134 -0.47 -9.96 -6.05
C ALA A 134 -0.37 -11.36 -5.40
N CYS A 135 -1.45 -12.15 -5.45
CA CYS A 135 -1.51 -13.53 -4.97
C CYS A 135 -2.05 -14.46 -6.08
N PRO A 136 -1.21 -15.25 -6.76
CA PRO A 136 0.26 -15.33 -6.62
C PRO A 136 0.97 -14.05 -7.09
N PRO A 137 2.22 -13.78 -6.64
CA PRO A 137 3.14 -14.70 -5.96
C PRO A 137 3.07 -14.71 -4.42
N ALA A 138 2.28 -13.83 -3.78
CA ALA A 138 2.05 -13.93 -2.34
C ALA A 138 1.54 -15.32 -1.95
N SER A 139 1.90 -15.77 -0.75
CA SER A 139 1.46 -17.07 -0.23
C SER A 139 -0.03 -17.06 0.15
N VAL A 140 -0.52 -15.90 0.59
CA VAL A 140 -1.91 -15.71 0.99
C VAL A 140 -2.34 -14.27 0.76
N PHE A 141 -3.57 -14.09 0.31
CA PHE A 141 -4.23 -12.79 0.22
C PHE A 141 -5.42 -12.72 1.19
N ILE A 142 -5.39 -11.73 2.07
CA ILE A 142 -6.49 -11.37 2.95
C ILE A 142 -7.14 -10.09 2.41
N GLY A 143 -8.36 -10.21 1.92
CA GLY A 143 -9.16 -9.06 1.48
C GLY A 143 -9.63 -8.26 2.69
N PHE A 144 -9.44 -6.94 2.65
CA PHE A 144 -9.73 -6.07 3.78
C PHE A 144 -10.79 -5.02 3.44
N GLY A 145 -12.05 -5.34 3.77
CA GLY A 145 -13.22 -4.54 3.43
C GLY A 145 -13.60 -3.47 4.45
N VAL A 146 -12.66 -2.96 5.25
CA VAL A 146 -12.95 -2.07 6.40
C VAL A 146 -13.60 -0.74 6.00
N ASN A 147 -13.27 -0.22 4.82
CA ASN A 147 -13.84 1.02 4.29
C ASN A 147 -14.92 0.75 3.23
N VAL A 148 -14.65 -0.21 2.33
CA VAL A 148 -15.53 -0.56 1.21
C VAL A 148 -15.42 -2.05 0.91
N ILE A 149 -16.55 -2.75 0.87
CA ILE A 149 -16.60 -4.15 0.43
C ILE A 149 -16.70 -4.19 -1.09
N ARG A 150 -15.71 -4.82 -1.74
CA ARG A 150 -15.70 -5.03 -3.19
C ARG A 150 -16.00 -6.51 -3.50
N PRO A 151 -17.15 -6.86 -4.10
CA PRO A 151 -17.54 -8.25 -4.31
C PRO A 151 -16.50 -9.09 -5.06
N LYS A 152 -15.90 -8.53 -6.12
CA LYS A 152 -14.85 -9.21 -6.90
C LYS A 152 -13.58 -9.48 -6.08
N VAL A 153 -13.19 -8.58 -5.18
CA VAL A 153 -12.01 -8.77 -4.32
C VAL A 153 -12.30 -9.81 -3.26
N LYS A 154 -13.48 -9.72 -2.61
CA LYS A 154 -13.94 -10.72 -1.64
C LYS A 154 -13.94 -12.13 -2.22
N ALA A 155 -14.43 -12.30 -3.45
CA ALA A 155 -14.45 -13.59 -4.13
C ALA A 155 -13.06 -14.14 -4.47
N MET A 156 -12.04 -13.29 -4.58
CA MET A 156 -10.65 -13.67 -4.86
C MET A 156 -9.79 -13.83 -3.60
N SER A 157 -10.34 -13.54 -2.42
CA SER A 157 -9.55 -13.56 -1.17
C SER A 157 -9.53 -14.96 -0.57
N ASN A 158 -8.38 -15.39 -0.03
CA ASN A 158 -8.32 -16.61 0.78
C ASN A 158 -9.13 -16.43 2.07
N TYR A 159 -9.03 -15.24 2.65
CA TYR A 159 -9.80 -14.79 3.81
C TYR A 159 -10.28 -13.37 3.58
N PHE A 160 -11.39 -12.99 4.22
CA PHE A 160 -11.93 -11.63 4.09
C PHE A 160 -12.35 -11.10 5.45
N CYS A 161 -11.81 -9.94 5.83
CA CYS A 161 -12.10 -9.27 7.10
C CYS A 161 -12.71 -7.89 6.85
N THR A 162 -13.65 -7.48 7.69
CA THR A 162 -14.30 -6.16 7.66
C THR A 162 -13.88 -5.25 8.80
N SER A 163 -13.04 -5.73 9.72
CA SER A 163 -12.50 -4.97 10.83
C SER A 163 -11.08 -5.43 11.17
N VAL A 164 -10.29 -4.57 11.83
CA VAL A 164 -8.95 -4.95 12.30
C VAL A 164 -9.03 -6.04 13.36
N GLU A 165 -10.08 -6.05 14.19
CA GLU A 165 -10.31 -7.09 15.18
C GLU A 165 -10.51 -8.47 14.53
N GLU A 166 -11.35 -8.57 13.50
CA GLU A 166 -11.50 -9.82 12.73
C GLU A 166 -10.17 -10.30 12.14
N LEU A 167 -9.36 -9.37 11.63
CA LEU A 167 -8.05 -9.68 11.06
C LEU A 167 -7.09 -10.21 12.13
N ILE A 168 -7.01 -9.57 13.30
CA ILE A 168 -6.19 -10.05 14.42
C ILE A 168 -6.65 -11.43 14.85
N ASN A 169 -7.96 -11.64 15.04
CA ASN A 169 -8.51 -12.94 15.45
C ASN A 169 -8.21 -14.04 14.42
N LEU A 170 -8.34 -13.73 13.14
CA LEU A 170 -7.95 -14.65 12.06
C LEU A 170 -6.47 -15.05 12.18
N LEU A 171 -5.58 -14.07 12.34
CA LEU A 171 -4.13 -14.32 12.43
C LEU A 171 -3.75 -15.12 13.68
N LYS A 172 -4.40 -14.87 14.82
CA LYS A 172 -4.23 -15.67 16.05
C LYS A 172 -4.71 -17.11 15.88
N ASN A 173 -5.86 -17.32 15.23
CA ASN A 173 -6.38 -18.66 14.93
C ASN A 173 -5.42 -19.47 14.04
N HIS A 174 -4.68 -18.78 13.17
CA HIS A 174 -3.64 -19.37 12.33
C HIS A 174 -2.25 -19.40 12.99
N LYS A 175 -2.14 -19.05 14.28
CA LYS A 175 -0.89 -19.01 15.06
C LYS A 175 0.19 -18.11 14.45
N MET A 176 -0.22 -17.06 13.73
CA MET A 176 0.68 -16.05 13.17
C MET A 176 0.94 -14.90 14.16
N LEU A 177 0.01 -14.68 15.08
CA LEU A 177 0.15 -13.75 16.19
C LEU A 177 -0.06 -14.49 17.51
N LEU A 178 0.67 -14.09 18.54
CA LEU A 178 0.49 -14.52 19.94
C LEU A 178 -0.81 -13.98 20.57
#